data_AF-A0A6N9C5H0-F1
#
_entry.id   AF-A0A6N9C5H0-F1
#
_cell.length_a   1.000
_cell.length_b   1.000
_cell.length_c   1.000
_cell.angle_alpha   90.00
_cell.angle_beta   90.00
_cell.angle_gamma   90.00
#
_symmetry.space_group_name_H-M   'P 1'
#
loop_
_entity.id
_entity.type
_entity.pdbx_description
1 polymer ?
#
loop_
_entity_poly.entity_id
_entity_poly.type
_entity_poly.pdbx_seq_one_letter_code
_entity_poly.pdbx_strand_id
1 'polypeptide(L)'
;MPFSTVEAVQETQEFVANPLVDRLTAEACQCEGIDETVTRHLDLKKFKALLPKLFSCLSEKEGMVLKLKFFEELTGVEIAKRLDISEGRASQLSRIALTKLEKLYLSRSIQSW
;
A
#
# COMPACT_ATOMS: atom_id res chain seq x y z
N MET A 1 -58.26 6.56 40.46
CA MET A 1 -56.95 5.94 40.78
C MET A 1 -55.90 6.63 39.93
N PRO A 2 -55.11 7.56 40.50
CA PRO A 2 -53.97 8.18 39.83
C PRO A 2 -52.75 7.26 40.00
N PHE A 3 -52.18 6.75 38.91
CA PHE A 3 -50.88 6.10 38.98
C PHE A 3 -49.81 7.05 38.46
N SER A 4 -48.91 7.36 39.38
CA SER A 4 -47.84 8.35 39.32
C SER A 4 -46.92 8.17 38.11
N THR A 5 -46.46 9.32 37.62
CA THR A 5 -45.20 9.52 36.90
C THR A 5 -44.10 8.64 37.50
N VAL A 6 -43.67 7.62 36.76
CA VAL A 6 -42.43 6.92 37.03
C VAL A 6 -41.28 7.80 36.56
N GLU A 7 -40.46 8.20 37.53
CA GLU A 7 -39.29 9.05 37.36
C GLU A 7 -38.32 8.46 36.34
N ALA A 8 -37.83 9.31 35.44
CA ALA A 8 -36.72 9.04 34.57
C ALA A 8 -35.46 8.86 35.43
N VAL A 9 -35.08 7.61 35.68
CA VAL A 9 -33.75 7.29 36.20
C VAL A 9 -32.77 7.57 35.07
N GLN A 10 -32.18 8.76 35.09
CA GLN A 10 -30.97 9.08 34.34
C GLN A 10 -29.84 8.22 34.90
N GLU A 11 -29.65 7.01 34.34
CA GLU A 11 -28.35 6.35 34.38
C GLU A 11 -27.39 7.15 33.50
N THR A 12 -26.89 8.24 34.06
CA THR A 12 -25.70 8.92 33.57
C THR A 12 -24.53 8.03 33.98
N GLN A 13 -24.32 6.94 33.25
CA GLN A 13 -23.11 6.15 33.38
C GLN A 13 -21.99 6.99 32.77
N GLU A 14 -21.37 7.81 33.62
CA GLU A 14 -20.16 8.55 33.29
C GLU A 14 -19.17 7.55 32.70
N PHE A 15 -18.95 7.64 31.39
CA PHE A 15 -17.92 6.92 30.67
C PHE A 15 -16.59 7.54 31.11
N VAL A 16 -16.14 7.20 32.32
CA VAL A 16 -14.83 7.60 32.81
C VAL A 16 -13.85 6.93 31.87
N ALA A 17 -13.32 7.71 30.92
CA ALA A 17 -12.26 7.29 30.02
C ALA A 17 -11.12 6.77 30.89
N ASN A 18 -11.05 5.44 31.04
CA ASN A 18 -10.05 4.83 31.88
C ASN A 18 -8.71 5.08 31.17
N PRO A 19 -7.83 5.92 31.74
CA PRO A 19 -6.59 6.31 31.06
C PRO A 19 -5.67 5.10 30.83
N LEU A 20 -5.89 4.00 31.56
CA LEU A 20 -5.21 2.72 31.29
C LEU A 20 -5.76 2.05 30.04
N VAL A 21 -7.07 2.08 29.82
CA VAL A 21 -7.72 1.52 28.62
C VAL A 21 -7.33 2.34 27.39
N ASP A 22 -7.25 3.66 27.49
CA ASP A 22 -6.80 4.53 26.41
C ASP A 22 -5.34 4.22 26.01
N ARG A 23 -4.45 4.05 27.00
CA ARG A 23 -3.06 3.66 26.77
C ARG A 23 -2.92 2.25 26.20
N LEU A 24 -3.65 1.27 26.73
CA LEU A 24 -3.66 -0.11 26.22
C LEU A 24 -4.20 -0.17 24.78
N THR A 25 -5.22 0.65 24.46
CA THR A 25 -5.78 0.73 23.11
C THR A 25 -4.81 1.41 22.15
N ALA A 26 -4.13 2.47 22.58
CA ALA A 26 -3.09 3.14 21.80
C ALA A 26 -1.89 2.23 21.52
N GLU A 27 -1.49 1.42 22.51
CA GLU A 27 -0.40 0.44 22.39
C GLU A 27 -0.79 -0.75 21.51
N ALA A 28 -2.03 -1.24 21.63
CA ALA A 28 -2.57 -2.27 20.74
C ALA A 28 -2.67 -1.80 19.27
N CYS A 29 -2.97 -0.52 19.03
CA CYS A 29 -2.93 0.07 17.68
C CYS A 29 -1.53 0.18 17.08
N GLN A 30 -0.45 0.05 17.88
CA GLN A 30 0.93 0.16 17.40
C GLN A 30 1.61 -1.19 17.16
N CYS A 31 0.98 -2.30 17.56
CA CYS A 31 1.51 -3.63 17.32
C CYS A 31 1.07 -4.14 15.95
N GLU A 32 1.89 -3.94 14.90
CA GLU A 32 1.84 -4.86 13.76
C GLU A 32 2.07 -6.27 14.33
N GLY A 33 1.07 -7.15 14.21
CA GLY A 33 1.16 -8.51 14.72
C GLY A 33 2.42 -9.19 14.16
N ILE A 34 3.04 -10.06 14.96
CA ILE A 34 4.20 -10.85 14.50
C ILE A 34 3.85 -11.59 13.20
N ASP A 35 2.62 -12.08 13.10
CA ASP A 35 2.05 -12.69 11.89
C ASP A 35 2.07 -11.75 10.67
N GLU A 36 1.60 -10.52 10.82
CA GLU A 36 1.56 -9.52 9.74
C GLU A 36 2.97 -9.13 9.29
N THR A 37 3.88 -8.96 10.25
CA THR A 37 5.30 -8.68 9.99
C THR A 37 5.95 -9.82 9.21
N VAL A 38 5.74 -11.08 9.63
CA VAL A 38 6.31 -12.27 8.97
C VAL A 38 5.75 -12.42 7.56
N THR A 39 4.44 -12.25 7.39
CA THR A 39 3.76 -12.28 6.09
C THR A 39 4.36 -11.24 5.14
N ARG A 40 4.51 -9.98 5.60
CA ARG A 40 5.13 -8.91 4.81
C ARG A 40 6.56 -9.25 4.37
N HIS A 41 7.37 -9.81 5.26
CA HIS A 41 8.74 -10.20 4.94
C HIS A 41 8.80 -11.35 3.92
N LEU A 42 7.90 -12.32 4.01
CA LEU A 42 7.79 -13.40 3.03
C LEU A 42 7.37 -12.87 1.67
N ASP A 43 6.39 -11.98 1.60
CA ASP A 43 5.93 -11.35 0.37
C ASP A 43 7.04 -10.50 -0.30
N LEU A 44 7.74 -9.67 0.48
CA LEU A 44 8.86 -8.89 -0.03
C LEU A 44 9.99 -9.77 -0.58
N LYS A 45 10.32 -10.88 0.09
CA LYS A 45 11.33 -11.83 -0.40
C LYS A 45 10.90 -12.49 -1.71
N LYS A 46 9.63 -12.94 -1.80
CA LYS A 46 9.06 -13.51 -3.03
C LYS A 46 9.09 -12.49 -4.17
N PHE A 47 8.62 -11.26 -3.92
CA PHE A 47 8.62 -10.19 -4.90
C PHE A 47 10.03 -9.86 -5.39
N LYS A 48 10.99 -9.70 -4.48
CA LYS A 48 12.39 -9.42 -4.82
C LYS A 48 13.02 -10.51 -5.70
N ALA A 49 12.67 -11.78 -5.46
CA ALA A 49 13.13 -12.88 -6.31
C ALA A 49 12.48 -12.89 -7.71
N LEU A 50 11.29 -12.29 -7.85
CA LEU A 50 10.59 -12.18 -9.13
C LEU A 50 11.00 -10.95 -9.94
N LEU A 51 11.47 -9.88 -9.29
CA LEU A 51 11.93 -8.64 -9.96
C LEU A 51 12.81 -8.86 -11.19
N PRO A 52 13.90 -9.66 -11.17
CA PRO A 52 14.74 -9.83 -12.35
C PRO A 52 13.98 -10.46 -13.53
N LYS A 53 13.05 -11.38 -13.26
CA LYS A 53 12.20 -12.00 -14.29
C LYS A 53 11.18 -11.00 -14.81
N LEU A 54 10.60 -10.20 -13.93
CA LEU A 54 9.66 -9.12 -14.27
C LEU A 54 10.32 -8.08 -15.18
N PHE A 55 11.52 -7.60 -14.82
CA PHE A 55 12.30 -6.66 -15.63
C PHE A 55 12.74 -7.24 -16.98
N SER A 56 12.95 -8.56 -17.09
CA SER A 56 13.30 -9.20 -18.36
C SER A 56 12.18 -9.12 -19.42
N CYS A 57 10.93 -8.90 -19.01
CA CYS A 57 9.80 -8.72 -19.92
C CYS A 57 9.58 -7.27 -20.35
N LEU A 58 10.29 -6.31 -19.75
CA LEU A 58 10.22 -4.91 -20.14
C LEU A 58 11.20 -4.64 -21.27
N SER A 59 10.80 -3.78 -22.20
CA SER A 59 11.74 -3.21 -23.16
C SER A 59 12.74 -2.30 -22.46
N GLU A 60 13.91 -2.10 -23.07
CA GLU A 60 14.96 -1.24 -22.53
C GLU A 60 14.46 0.17 -22.19
N LYS A 61 13.61 0.75 -23.05
CA LYS A 61 13.01 2.08 -22.81
C LYS A 61 12.04 2.08 -21.62
N GLU A 62 11.24 1.03 -21.44
CA GLU A 62 10.31 0.91 -20.29
C GLU A 62 11.08 0.77 -18.97
N GLY A 63 12.12 -0.08 -18.96
CA GLY A 63 12.98 -0.26 -17.79
C GLY A 63 13.72 1.03 -17.42
N MET A 64 14.21 1.76 -18.42
CA MET A 64 14.91 3.03 -18.20
C MET A 64 13.98 4.10 -17.60
N VAL A 65 12.75 4.21 -18.12
CA VAL A 65 11.74 5.14 -17.56
C VAL A 65 11.43 4.81 -16.10
N LEU A 66 11.26 3.53 -15.75
CA LEU A 66 11.04 3.12 -14.36
C LEU A 66 12.25 3.42 -13.47
N LYS A 67 13.46 3.19 -13.97
CA LYS A 67 14.68 3.49 -13.23
C LYS A 67 14.78 4.98 -12.90
N LEU A 68 14.59 5.83 -13.91
CA LEU A 68 14.62 7.29 -13.73
C LEU A 68 13.54 7.76 -12.76
N LYS A 69 12.34 7.16 -12.82
CA LYS A 69 11.21 7.54 -11.97
C LYS A 69 11.37 7.12 -10.50
N PHE A 70 11.86 5.92 -10.24
CA PHE A 70 11.84 5.33 -8.89
C PHE A 70 13.21 5.28 -8.19
N PHE A 71 14.32 5.28 -8.93
CA PHE A 71 15.66 5.30 -8.34
C PHE A 71 16.27 6.68 -8.32
N GLU A 72 15.98 7.50 -9.33
CA GLU A 72 16.51 8.85 -9.44
C GLU A 72 15.44 9.93 -9.13
N GLU A 73 14.20 9.52 -8.85
CA GLU A 73 13.06 10.37 -8.46
C GLU A 73 12.76 11.50 -9.47
N LEU A 74 13.08 11.31 -10.75
CA LEU A 74 12.80 12.29 -11.79
C LEU A 74 11.29 12.42 -12.04
N THR A 75 10.85 13.66 -12.26
CA THR A 75 9.51 13.98 -12.74
C THR A 75 9.32 13.60 -14.20
N GLY A 76 8.06 13.46 -14.64
CA GLY A 76 7.75 13.08 -16.03
C GLY A 76 8.37 14.01 -17.08
N VAL A 77 8.48 15.30 -16.77
CA VAL A 77 9.12 16.32 -17.63
C VAL A 77 10.63 16.11 -17.71
N GLU A 78 11.28 15.77 -16.60
CA GLU A 78 12.73 15.53 -16.57
C GLU A 78 13.09 14.21 -17.25
N ILE A 79 12.28 13.17 -17.06
CA ILE A 79 12.39 11.89 -17.77
C ILE A 79 12.28 12.12 -19.28
N ALA A 80 11.30 12.93 -19.70
CA ALA A 80 11.06 13.27 -21.10
C ALA A 80 12.27 13.98 -21.72
N LYS A 81 12.84 14.97 -21.02
CA LYS A 81 14.07 15.65 -21.44
C LYS A 81 15.27 14.70 -21.54
N ARG A 82 15.43 13.79 -20.56
CA ARG A 82 16.59 12.89 -20.51
C ARG A 82 16.55 11.78 -21.56
N LEU A 83 15.36 11.38 -21.98
CA LEU A 83 15.15 10.35 -23.00
C LEU A 83 14.84 10.92 -24.40
N ASP A 84 14.85 12.24 -24.55
CA ASP A 84 14.51 12.95 -25.80
C ASP A 84 13.13 12.53 -26.36
N ILE A 85 12.12 12.50 -25.49
CA ILE A 85 10.74 12.15 -25.83
C ILE A 85 9.76 13.19 -25.30
N SER A 86 8.50 13.14 -25.75
CA SER A 86 7.45 13.97 -25.17
C SER A 86 7.08 13.50 -23.76
N GLU A 87 6.63 14.42 -22.90
CA GLU A 87 6.13 14.11 -21.56
C GLU A 87 4.98 13.10 -21.59
N GLY A 88 4.04 13.26 -22.54
CA GLY A 88 2.96 12.31 -22.76
C GLY A 88 3.47 10.90 -23.06
N ARG A 89 4.55 10.79 -23.86
CA ARG A 89 5.18 9.51 -24.16
C ARG A 89 5.89 8.90 -22.95
N ALA A 90 6.57 9.70 -22.13
CA ALA A 90 7.20 9.26 -20.88
C ALA A 90 6.16 8.72 -19.88
N SER A 91 5.03 9.43 -19.73
CA SER A 91 3.90 9.00 -18.91
C SER A 91 3.28 7.70 -19.43
N GLN A 92 3.10 7.60 -20.75
CA GLN A 92 2.58 6.39 -21.37
C GLN A 92 3.52 5.19 -21.16
N LEU A 93 4.83 5.35 -21.38
CA LEU A 93 5.82 4.29 -21.16
C LEU A 93 5.83 3.83 -19.70
N SER A 94 5.78 4.77 -18.74
CA SER A 94 5.69 4.47 -17.31
C SER A 94 4.46 3.60 -17.02
N ARG A 95 3.30 3.98 -17.57
CA ARG A 95 2.04 3.28 -17.33
C ARG A 95 2.04 1.89 -17.95
N ILE A 96 2.51 1.75 -19.19
CA ILE A 96 2.63 0.45 -19.87
C ILE A 96 3.58 -0.47 -19.08
N ALA A 97 4.72 0.05 -18.64
CA ALA A 97 5.69 -0.70 -17.85
C ALA A 97 5.08 -1.22 -16.54
N LEU A 98 4.37 -0.36 -15.79
CA LEU A 98 3.67 -0.75 -14.56
C LEU A 98 2.56 -1.77 -14.81
N THR A 99 1.72 -1.57 -15.83
CA THR A 99 0.65 -2.52 -16.17
C THR A 99 1.20 -3.89 -16.56
N LYS A 100 2.33 -3.96 -17.26
CA LYS A 100 3.01 -5.23 -17.57
C LYS A 100 3.51 -5.92 -16.29
N LEU A 101 4.16 -5.17 -15.39
CA LEU A 101 4.64 -5.70 -14.12
C LEU A 101 3.49 -6.25 -13.27
N GLU A 102 2.41 -5.49 -13.14
CA GLU A 102 1.20 -5.87 -12.40
C GLU A 102 0.58 -7.15 -12.97
N LYS A 103 0.35 -7.22 -14.28
CA LYS A 103 -0.23 -8.41 -14.93
C LYS A 103 0.61 -9.66 -14.72
N LEU A 104 1.94 -9.53 -14.80
CA LEU A 104 2.86 -10.63 -14.58
C LEU A 104 2.91 -11.06 -13.10
N TYR A 105 2.79 -10.11 -12.19
CA TYR A 105 2.73 -10.42 -10.76
C TYR A 105 1.43 -11.16 -10.40
N LEU A 106 0.27 -10.63 -10.82
CA LEU A 106 -1.03 -11.24 -10.53
C LEU A 106 -1.18 -12.62 -11.19
N SER A 107 -0.80 -12.77 -12.46
CA SER A 107 -0.90 -14.06 -13.13
C SER A 107 -0.09 -15.15 -12.43
N ARG A 108 1.00 -14.78 -11.74
CA ARG A 108 1.86 -15.73 -11.04
C ARG A 108 1.50 -15.94 -9.57
N SER A 109 0.95 -14.92 -8.89
CA SER A 109 0.49 -15.06 -7.51
C SER A 109 -0.75 -15.96 -7.40
N ILE A 110 -1.58 -16.02 -8.46
CA ILE A 110 -2.80 -16.84 -8.50
C ILE A 110 -2.51 -18.34 -8.81
N GLN A 111 -1.33 -18.70 -9.31
CA GLN A 111 -1.00 -20.10 -9.67
C GLN A 111 -0.48 -20.97 -8.51
N SER A 112 -0.50 -20.49 -7.27
CA SER A 112 0.01 -21.24 -6.10
C SER A 112 -1.07 -21.43 -5.04
N TRP A 113 -2.24 -21.95 -5.43
CA TRP A 113 -3.29 -22.43 -4.53
C TRP A 113 -3.78 -23.79 -5.02
#